data_AF-A0A419K7M8-F1
#
_entry.id   AF-A0A419K7M8-F1
#
_cell.length_a   1.000
_cell.length_b   1.000
_cell.length_c   1.000
_cell.angle_alpha   90.00
_cell.angle_beta   90.00
_cell.angle_gamma   90.00
#
_symmetry.space_group_name_H-M   'P 1'
#
loop_
_entity.id
_entity.type
_entity.pdbx_description
1 polymer ?
#
loop_
_entity_poly.entity_id
_entity_poly.type
_entity_poly.pdbx_seq_one_letter_code
_entity_poly.pdbx_strand_id
1 'polypeptide(L)'
;MCGIFGCVLKGGKAAPIIHQALKRLEYRGYDSVGEATLYNGKLYIKKDQGKIDEVHQIINLDDLPGNVGIGHTRWATHGAPLKVNAHPHVDCDGRIAIVHNGIIENFSELKLELENEGHVFRSKTDTEVIVHLIEEAVNKKSLNLEEAVLDAVRRLDGSYAIAVISTLEPNKIVCARNESPLVLGLSEKGLYCASDIPAFLPLTNKIITVNDGELVVLTSEGFKIRKIVDGKLVTRKPKIIDWTPEMAAKQGYPHFMLKEIHEQPSCLRNTLRLQEHYLDLMTEFLDRAREVFLVACGTSYHACLAASYMFSKLAFLATYPVIASEFIEQHGKSVNIDSTILAVSQSGETADTLAAVNCARERAATVLGLTNVIGSTLTRVSRVYICQQSGPEIGVAATKTFTSQLSVLAQLALRLAKKRGKISQDEMDYLAEKLNEIPKVVETIINTQEEKVKEIAKKYKDAETFFFLGRGISTATAYEGRLKLMEIAYVPAIAYPAGESKHGPISLIEKGFPVVFICPKDGTRKTVIGNIMEMKARGASIIALIEEGDEEIKKLADDYMEIPKGVPEVLSPIPFIVPLQLLAYYMAIERGHNPDTPRNLAKSVTVK
;
A
#
# COMPACT_ATOMS: atom_id res chain seq x y z
N MET A 1 0.86 7.71 0.92
CA MET A 1 -0.46 8.11 0.34
C MET A 1 -0.51 9.61 0.51
N CYS A 2 -0.70 10.45 -0.49
CA CYS A 2 -0.68 11.90 -0.30
C CYS A 2 -1.84 12.43 0.59
N GLY A 3 -1.80 13.70 1.00
CA GLY A 3 -2.86 14.40 1.71
C GLY A 3 -3.51 15.47 0.83
N ILE A 4 -4.84 15.50 0.74
CA ILE A 4 -5.62 16.60 0.12
C ILE A 4 -6.39 17.33 1.20
N PHE A 5 -6.43 18.65 1.11
CA PHE A 5 -7.40 19.47 1.82
C PHE A 5 -7.90 20.60 0.93
N GLY A 6 -9.18 20.95 1.04
CA GLY A 6 -9.73 22.13 0.40
C GLY A 6 -10.88 22.71 1.22
N CYS A 7 -11.09 24.01 1.13
CA CYS A 7 -12.17 24.68 1.85
C CYS A 7 -12.81 25.81 1.06
N VAL A 8 -14.14 25.93 1.21
CA VAL A 8 -14.94 27.08 0.78
C VAL A 8 -15.52 27.72 2.04
N LEU A 9 -14.96 28.86 2.45
CA LEU A 9 -15.37 29.55 3.66
C LEU A 9 -16.40 30.65 3.36
N LYS A 10 -17.35 30.84 4.28
CA LYS A 10 -18.28 31.99 4.22
C LYS A 10 -17.58 33.32 4.56
N GLY A 11 -16.46 33.25 5.28
CA GLY A 11 -15.62 34.39 5.61
C GLY A 11 -14.30 33.93 6.24
N GLY A 12 -13.30 34.82 6.25
CA GLY A 12 -11.94 34.52 6.74
C GLY A 12 -10.96 34.13 5.63
N LYS A 13 -9.77 33.68 6.03
CA LYS A 13 -8.69 33.27 5.11
C LYS A 13 -8.61 31.74 5.04
N ALA A 14 -8.56 31.20 3.83
CA ALA A 14 -8.41 29.77 3.57
C ALA A 14 -7.01 29.25 3.96
N ALA A 15 -5.97 30.01 3.65
CA ALA A 15 -4.57 29.63 3.77
C ALA A 15 -4.18 29.04 5.14
N PRO A 16 -4.46 29.71 6.29
CA PRO A 16 -4.08 29.17 7.59
C PRO A 16 -4.82 27.88 7.96
N ILE A 17 -6.05 27.72 7.46
CA ILE A 17 -6.84 26.51 7.68
C ILE A 17 -6.27 25.36 6.85
N ILE A 18 -5.90 25.62 5.60
CA ILE A 18 -5.26 24.64 4.71
C ILE A 18 -3.95 24.17 5.32
N HIS A 19 -3.04 25.09 5.68
CA HIS A 19 -1.78 24.75 6.34
C HIS A 19 -1.96 23.86 7.58
N GLN A 20 -2.82 24.25 8.53
CA GLN A 20 -3.07 23.43 9.73
C GLN A 20 -3.66 22.06 9.42
N ALA A 21 -4.55 21.97 8.43
CA ALA A 21 -5.15 20.72 8.01
C ALA A 21 -4.10 19.80 7.34
N LEU A 22 -3.24 20.36 6.50
CA LEU A 22 -2.14 19.64 5.87
C LEU A 22 -1.12 19.13 6.89
N LYS A 23 -0.84 19.90 7.96
CA LYS A 23 0.02 19.46 9.07
C LYS A 23 -0.53 18.21 9.74
N ARG A 24 -1.85 18.12 9.90
CA ARG A 24 -2.50 16.91 10.42
C ARG A 24 -2.45 15.74 9.44
N LEU A 25 -2.24 15.98 8.15
CA LEU A 25 -2.09 14.97 7.11
C LEU A 25 -0.62 14.63 6.80
N GLU A 26 0.36 15.16 7.53
CA GLU A 26 1.78 14.93 7.25
C GLU A 26 2.18 13.45 7.38
N TYR A 27 1.48 12.66 8.21
CA TYR A 27 1.67 11.20 8.29
C TYR A 27 1.38 10.47 6.99
N ARG A 28 0.65 11.11 6.06
CA ARG A 28 0.31 10.58 4.74
C ARG A 28 1.45 10.84 3.73
N GLY A 29 2.01 12.06 3.73
CA GLY A 29 3.08 12.50 2.83
C GLY A 29 3.87 13.69 3.39
N TYR A 30 5.18 13.69 3.18
CA TYR A 30 6.10 14.71 3.71
C TYR A 30 7.20 15.12 2.71
N ASP A 31 7.13 14.68 1.45
CA ASP A 31 8.19 14.94 0.46
C ASP A 31 8.15 16.38 -0.08
N SER A 32 6.95 16.94 -0.19
CA SER A 32 6.70 18.32 -0.61
C SER A 32 5.30 18.76 -0.19
N VAL A 33 5.08 20.07 -0.12
CA VAL A 33 3.80 20.67 0.26
C VAL A 33 3.49 21.87 -0.61
N GLY A 34 2.20 22.14 -0.80
CA GLY A 34 1.77 23.40 -1.37
C GLY A 34 0.28 23.67 -1.21
N GLU A 35 -0.09 24.91 -1.43
CA GLU A 35 -1.48 25.38 -1.40
C GLU A 35 -1.72 26.47 -2.45
N ALA A 36 -2.99 26.59 -2.84
CA ALA A 36 -3.48 27.61 -3.74
C ALA A 36 -4.79 28.20 -3.24
N THR A 37 -4.95 29.51 -3.39
CA THR A 37 -6.17 30.25 -3.01
C THR A 37 -6.62 31.18 -4.12
N LEU A 38 -7.90 31.55 -4.08
CA LEU A 38 -8.52 32.49 -5.01
C LEU A 38 -8.85 33.81 -4.33
N TYR A 39 -8.39 34.91 -4.92
CA TYR A 39 -8.69 36.25 -4.43
C TYR A 39 -8.71 37.28 -5.57
N ASN A 40 -9.76 38.11 -5.63
CA ASN A 40 -9.94 39.16 -6.65
C ASN A 40 -9.70 38.67 -8.09
N GLY A 41 -10.25 37.50 -8.44
CA GLY A 41 -10.14 36.92 -9.78
C GLY A 41 -8.75 36.38 -10.13
N LYS A 42 -7.83 36.28 -9.17
CA LYS A 42 -6.47 35.76 -9.34
C LYS A 42 -6.25 34.50 -8.52
N LEU A 43 -5.42 33.62 -9.05
CA LEU A 43 -4.93 32.41 -8.41
C LEU A 43 -3.58 32.71 -7.75
N TYR A 44 -3.46 32.43 -6.45
CA TYR A 44 -2.23 32.56 -5.69
C TYR A 44 -1.74 31.18 -5.27
N ILE A 45 -0.44 30.89 -5.39
CA ILE A 45 0.12 29.56 -5.13
C ILE A 45 1.43 29.68 -4.38
N LYS A 46 1.60 28.84 -3.36
CA LYS A 46 2.86 28.60 -2.67
C LYS A 46 3.10 27.09 -2.56
N LYS A 47 4.26 26.64 -3.01
CA LYS A 47 4.68 25.24 -2.93
C LYS A 47 6.19 25.10 -2.89
N ASP A 48 6.69 24.10 -2.18
CA ASP A 48 8.10 23.74 -2.17
C ASP A 48 8.35 22.27 -1.79
N GLN A 49 9.58 21.84 -1.97
CA GLN A 49 10.08 20.54 -1.49
C GLN A 49 10.38 20.59 0.01
N GLY A 50 10.09 19.49 0.72
CA GLY A 50 10.43 19.33 2.13
C GLY A 50 9.20 19.16 3.02
N LYS A 51 9.47 19.09 4.33
CA LYS A 51 8.42 18.93 5.35
C LYS A 51 7.62 20.22 5.51
N ILE A 52 6.39 20.09 6.01
CA ILE A 52 5.46 21.23 6.04
C ILE A 52 5.98 22.40 6.88
N ASP A 53 6.56 22.11 8.04
CA ASP A 53 7.09 23.14 8.95
C ASP A 53 8.32 23.84 8.36
N GLU A 54 9.18 23.11 7.65
CA GLU A 54 10.38 23.66 6.99
C GLU A 54 9.97 24.58 5.83
N VAL A 55 9.04 24.13 4.98
CA VAL A 55 8.54 24.95 3.87
C VAL A 55 7.81 26.18 4.39
N HIS A 56 6.97 26.03 5.43
CA HIS A 56 6.27 27.16 6.04
C HIS A 56 7.22 28.24 6.58
N GLN A 57 8.35 27.86 7.19
CA GLN A 57 9.35 28.83 7.65
C GLN A 57 9.97 29.66 6.51
N ILE A 58 10.12 29.06 5.32
CA ILE A 58 10.77 29.70 4.16
C ILE A 58 9.79 30.60 3.40
N ILE A 59 8.59 30.08 3.09
CA ILE A 59 7.66 30.76 2.18
C ILE A 59 6.40 31.27 2.85
N ASN A 60 6.17 31.02 4.15
CA ASN A 60 4.96 31.36 4.91
C ASN A 60 3.66 30.99 4.19
N LEU A 61 3.15 29.78 4.47
CA LEU A 61 1.91 29.30 3.86
C LEU A 61 0.66 30.10 4.31
N ASP A 62 0.68 30.78 5.46
CA ASP A 62 -0.55 31.36 6.06
C ASP A 62 -1.02 32.68 5.44
N ASP A 63 -0.20 33.33 4.61
CA ASP A 63 -0.44 34.70 4.15
C ASP A 63 -1.23 34.79 2.82
N LEU A 64 -1.53 33.66 2.17
CA LEU A 64 -2.27 33.67 0.91
C LEU A 64 -3.68 34.27 1.12
N PRO A 65 -4.11 35.21 0.26
CA PRO A 65 -5.40 35.86 0.41
C PRO A 65 -6.54 34.97 -0.11
N GLY A 66 -7.77 35.23 0.31
CA GLY A 66 -8.96 34.53 -0.21
C GLY A 66 -9.59 33.53 0.76
N ASN A 67 -10.84 33.17 0.47
CA ASN A 67 -11.70 32.31 1.28
C ASN A 67 -11.98 30.94 0.62
N VAL A 68 -11.50 30.73 -0.60
CA VAL A 68 -11.54 29.45 -1.33
C VAL A 68 -10.12 29.02 -1.63
N GLY A 69 -9.80 27.77 -1.32
CA GLY A 69 -8.48 27.23 -1.62
C GLY A 69 -8.37 25.73 -1.45
N ILE A 70 -7.27 25.19 -1.98
CA ILE A 70 -6.88 23.79 -1.92
C ILE A 70 -5.41 23.67 -1.54
N GLY A 71 -5.04 22.57 -0.92
CA GLY A 71 -3.66 22.27 -0.59
C GLY A 71 -3.38 20.78 -0.57
N HIS A 72 -2.10 20.45 -0.56
CA HIS A 72 -1.61 19.10 -0.73
C HIS A 72 -0.32 18.84 0.03
N THR A 73 -0.22 17.66 0.63
CA THR A 73 1.04 17.05 1.04
C THR A 73 1.34 15.85 0.18
N ARG A 74 2.54 15.81 -0.40
CA ARG A 74 2.89 14.81 -1.40
C ARG A 74 3.73 13.69 -0.81
N TRP A 75 3.39 12.48 -1.22
CA TRP A 75 4.25 11.30 -1.21
C TRP A 75 4.53 10.96 -2.66
N ALA A 76 5.75 11.19 -3.14
CA ALA A 76 6.06 11.05 -4.55
C ALA A 76 5.76 9.62 -5.05
N THR A 77 5.09 9.52 -6.21
CA THR A 77 4.93 8.27 -6.97
C THR A 77 5.63 8.43 -8.32
N HIS A 78 5.21 9.42 -9.11
CA HIS A 78 5.83 9.84 -10.37
C HIS A 78 6.65 11.12 -10.20
N GLY A 79 7.90 11.13 -10.64
CA GLY A 79 8.75 12.32 -10.57
C GLY A 79 9.32 12.59 -9.17
N ALA A 80 10.61 12.93 -9.15
CA ALA A 80 11.37 13.23 -7.93
C ALA A 80 10.69 14.31 -7.08
N PRO A 81 10.90 14.31 -5.75
CA PRO A 81 10.31 15.28 -4.83
C PRO A 81 10.98 16.65 -5.01
N LEU A 82 10.60 17.35 -6.07
CA LEU A 82 11.07 18.69 -6.45
C LEU A 82 9.90 19.66 -6.42
N LYS A 83 10.18 20.95 -6.18
CA LYS A 83 9.17 22.04 -6.20
C LYS A 83 8.26 22.03 -7.43
N VAL A 84 8.81 21.73 -8.61
CA VAL A 84 8.04 21.67 -9.87
C VAL A 84 7.03 20.52 -9.90
N ASN A 85 7.31 19.43 -9.19
CA ASN A 85 6.44 18.27 -9.06
C ASN A 85 5.54 18.34 -7.81
N ALA A 86 5.71 19.35 -6.95
CA ALA A 86 4.82 19.59 -5.82
C ALA A 86 3.45 20.08 -6.36
N HIS A 87 2.39 19.68 -5.68
CA HIS A 87 1.05 20.17 -5.98
C HIS A 87 0.81 21.50 -5.22
N PRO A 88 -0.13 22.36 -5.63
CA PRO A 88 -1.03 22.22 -6.79
C PRO A 88 -0.34 22.33 -8.16
N HIS A 89 -0.88 21.62 -9.16
CA HIS A 89 -0.54 21.81 -10.58
C HIS A 89 -1.49 22.83 -11.22
N VAL A 90 -1.04 23.51 -12.27
CA VAL A 90 -1.78 24.58 -12.96
C VAL A 90 -1.85 24.35 -14.46
N ASP A 91 -2.88 24.91 -15.08
CA ASP A 91 -3.02 25.02 -16.54
C ASP A 91 -1.98 25.97 -17.17
N CYS A 92 -1.96 26.08 -18.50
CA CYS A 92 -0.98 26.93 -19.20
C CYS A 92 -1.15 28.41 -18.84
N ASP A 93 -2.40 28.86 -18.64
CA ASP A 93 -2.75 30.26 -18.36
C ASP A 93 -2.75 30.62 -16.86
N GLY A 94 -2.59 29.65 -15.96
CA GLY A 94 -2.68 29.86 -14.52
C GLY A 94 -4.08 30.26 -14.03
N ARG A 95 -5.13 29.81 -14.71
CA ARG A 95 -6.54 30.02 -14.36
C ARG A 95 -7.14 28.86 -13.57
N ILE A 96 -6.54 27.67 -13.61
CA ILE A 96 -7.04 26.45 -12.97
C ILE A 96 -5.93 25.84 -12.12
N ALA A 97 -6.25 25.43 -10.89
CA ALA A 97 -5.35 24.65 -10.03
C ALA A 97 -5.99 23.34 -9.60
N ILE A 98 -5.16 22.30 -9.51
CA ILE A 98 -5.58 20.96 -9.05
C ILE A 98 -4.62 20.39 -7.99
N VAL A 99 -5.20 19.67 -7.03
CA VAL A 99 -4.50 18.71 -6.17
C VAL A 99 -5.04 17.30 -6.42
N HIS A 100 -4.19 16.28 -6.30
CA HIS A 100 -4.52 14.91 -6.72
C HIS A 100 -3.82 13.88 -5.82
N ASN A 101 -4.60 12.85 -5.45
CA ASN A 101 -4.12 11.64 -4.80
C ASN A 101 -4.50 10.45 -5.66
N GLY A 102 -3.53 9.67 -6.11
CA GLY A 102 -3.78 8.51 -6.96
C GLY A 102 -2.71 8.35 -8.01
N ILE A 103 -3.00 7.52 -9.00
CA ILE A 103 -2.13 7.24 -10.16
C ILE A 103 -3.01 7.22 -11.41
N ILE A 104 -2.65 8.07 -12.37
CA ILE A 104 -3.27 8.04 -13.71
C ILE A 104 -2.44 7.12 -14.60
N GLU A 105 -3.02 5.98 -14.99
CA GLU A 105 -2.32 4.92 -15.73
C GLU A 105 -2.08 5.31 -17.19
N ASN A 106 -3.08 5.92 -17.82
CA ASN A 106 -3.01 6.36 -19.21
C ASN A 106 -2.38 7.76 -19.40
N PHE A 107 -1.65 8.27 -18.40
CA PHE A 107 -1.09 9.62 -18.43
C PHE A 107 -0.12 9.84 -19.60
N SER A 108 0.62 8.82 -20.03
CA SER A 108 1.60 8.95 -21.11
C SER A 108 0.93 9.19 -22.46
N GLU A 109 -0.18 8.51 -22.74
CA GLU A 109 -0.99 8.69 -23.94
C GLU A 109 -1.66 10.08 -23.93
N LEU A 110 -2.30 10.44 -22.82
CA LEU A 110 -2.96 11.73 -22.65
C LEU A 110 -1.98 12.90 -22.76
N LYS A 111 -0.77 12.75 -22.22
CA LYS A 111 0.28 13.75 -22.32
C LYS A 111 0.68 14.00 -23.78
N LEU A 112 0.93 12.93 -24.55
CA LEU A 112 1.29 13.05 -25.96
C LEU A 112 0.18 13.73 -26.78
N GLU A 113 -1.08 13.37 -26.52
CA GLU A 113 -2.22 14.04 -27.15
C GLU A 113 -2.23 15.54 -26.84
N LEU A 114 -2.14 15.92 -25.58
CA LEU A 114 -2.17 17.33 -25.15
C LEU A 114 -0.95 18.12 -25.64
N GLU A 115 0.24 17.52 -25.70
CA GLU A 115 1.43 18.15 -26.31
C GLU A 115 1.21 18.44 -27.80
N ASN A 116 0.57 17.52 -28.53
CA ASN A 116 0.22 17.73 -29.95
C ASN A 116 -0.85 18.83 -30.13
N GLU A 117 -1.74 19.00 -29.14
CA GLU A 117 -2.72 20.08 -29.10
C GLU A 117 -2.15 21.42 -28.60
N GLY A 118 -0.85 21.46 -28.27
CA GLY A 118 -0.11 22.69 -27.94
C GLY A 118 0.05 23.00 -26.45
N HIS A 119 -0.33 22.10 -25.55
CA HIS A 119 -0.15 22.29 -24.11
C HIS A 119 1.33 22.15 -23.71
N VAL A 120 1.76 22.94 -22.72
CA VAL A 120 3.14 22.96 -22.24
C VAL A 120 3.26 22.36 -20.84
N PHE A 121 3.74 21.12 -20.76
CA PHE A 121 4.01 20.41 -19.51
C PHE A 121 5.30 20.89 -18.84
N ARG A 122 5.22 21.18 -17.54
CA ARG A 122 6.35 21.69 -16.73
C ARG A 122 6.90 20.63 -15.77
N SER A 123 6.09 19.65 -15.40
CA SER A 123 6.41 18.62 -14.42
C SER A 123 6.66 17.24 -15.06
N LYS A 124 7.12 16.31 -14.23
CA LYS A 124 7.22 14.88 -14.58
C LYS A 124 6.16 14.05 -13.87
N THR A 125 5.07 14.68 -13.45
CA THR A 125 3.98 14.02 -12.74
C THR A 125 2.89 13.60 -13.73
N ASP A 126 2.23 12.49 -13.41
CA ASP A 126 0.99 12.07 -14.04
C ASP A 126 -0.15 13.08 -13.79
N THR A 127 -0.13 13.80 -12.66
CA THR A 127 -1.19 14.73 -12.26
C THR A 127 -1.39 15.90 -13.23
N GLU A 128 -0.33 16.40 -13.86
CA GLU A 128 -0.40 17.57 -14.74
C GLU A 128 -1.28 17.34 -15.96
N VAL A 129 -1.45 16.09 -16.42
CA VAL A 129 -2.37 15.79 -17.54
C VAL A 129 -3.81 16.14 -17.18
N ILE A 130 -4.20 16.04 -15.90
CA ILE A 130 -5.57 16.28 -15.46
C ILE A 130 -5.92 17.76 -15.60
N VAL A 131 -5.02 18.68 -15.20
CA VAL A 131 -5.31 20.12 -15.29
C VAL A 131 -5.35 20.60 -16.74
N HIS A 132 -4.52 20.03 -17.62
CA HIS A 132 -4.54 20.32 -19.05
C HIS A 132 -5.77 19.72 -19.76
N LEU A 133 -6.27 18.55 -19.36
CA LEU A 133 -7.56 18.04 -19.85
C LEU A 133 -8.73 18.97 -19.48
N ILE A 134 -8.72 19.52 -18.26
CA ILE A 134 -9.75 20.47 -17.82
C ILE A 134 -9.62 21.78 -18.60
N GLU A 135 -8.40 22.28 -18.78
CA GLU A 135 -8.09 23.47 -19.60
C GLU A 135 -8.62 23.31 -21.04
N GLU A 136 -8.34 22.18 -21.68
CA GLU A 136 -8.79 21.84 -23.03
C GLU A 136 -10.32 21.82 -23.12
N ALA A 137 -10.98 21.18 -22.17
CA ALA A 137 -12.44 21.12 -22.10
C ALA A 137 -13.08 22.51 -21.89
N VAL A 138 -12.46 23.37 -21.09
CA VAL A 138 -12.90 24.77 -20.91
C VAL A 138 -12.72 25.57 -22.20
N ASN A 139 -11.54 25.51 -22.81
CA ASN A 139 -11.18 26.38 -23.93
C ASN A 139 -11.83 25.95 -25.25
N LYS A 140 -11.79 24.65 -25.60
CA LYS A 140 -12.29 24.17 -26.90
C LYS A 140 -13.75 23.76 -26.88
N LYS A 141 -14.24 23.21 -25.76
CA LYS A 141 -15.65 22.78 -25.63
C LYS A 141 -16.55 23.81 -24.95
N SER A 142 -16.00 24.94 -24.49
CA SER A 142 -16.74 25.99 -23.78
C SER A 142 -17.52 25.47 -22.56
N LEU A 143 -16.99 24.43 -21.89
CA LEU A 143 -17.63 23.84 -20.71
C LEU A 143 -17.36 24.69 -19.47
N ASN A 144 -18.34 24.74 -18.57
CA ASN A 144 -18.13 25.26 -17.22
C ASN A 144 -17.23 24.30 -16.41
N LEU A 145 -16.73 24.73 -15.25
CA LEU A 145 -15.75 23.95 -14.47
C LEU A 145 -16.28 22.57 -14.03
N GLU A 146 -17.58 22.47 -13.69
CA GLU A 146 -18.18 21.19 -13.29
C GLU A 146 -18.18 20.19 -14.45
N GLU A 147 -18.61 20.64 -15.63
CA GLU A 147 -18.66 19.80 -16.83
C GLU A 147 -17.26 19.53 -17.40
N ALA A 148 -16.32 20.48 -17.31
CA ALA A 148 -14.93 20.27 -17.74
C ALA A 148 -14.20 19.24 -16.87
N VAL A 149 -14.40 19.27 -15.55
CA VAL A 149 -13.87 18.23 -14.66
C VAL A 149 -14.53 16.88 -14.95
N LEU A 150 -15.85 16.86 -15.20
CA LEU A 150 -16.56 15.63 -15.56
C LEU A 150 -16.04 15.02 -16.89
N ASP A 151 -15.78 15.85 -17.90
CA ASP A 151 -15.21 15.45 -19.18
C ASP A 151 -13.79 14.89 -19.01
N ALA A 152 -12.94 15.58 -18.23
CA ALA A 152 -11.58 15.14 -17.94
C ALA A 152 -11.55 13.78 -17.22
N VAL A 153 -12.30 13.61 -16.12
CA VAL A 153 -12.25 12.39 -15.29
C VAL A 153 -12.81 11.14 -16.00
N ARG A 154 -13.64 11.31 -17.04
CA ARG A 154 -14.13 10.22 -17.89
C ARG A 154 -13.07 9.66 -18.84
N ARG A 155 -11.99 10.40 -19.04
CA ARG A 155 -10.85 10.00 -19.87
C ARG A 155 -9.69 9.42 -19.06
N LEU A 156 -9.79 9.42 -17.73
CA LEU A 156 -8.73 8.96 -16.85
C LEU A 156 -8.89 7.47 -16.55
N ASP A 157 -7.81 6.73 -16.75
CA ASP A 157 -7.67 5.36 -16.26
C ASP A 157 -6.82 5.36 -14.98
N GLY A 158 -7.21 4.57 -13.98
CA GLY A 158 -6.50 4.43 -12.70
C GLY A 158 -7.27 4.98 -11.49
N SER A 159 -6.56 5.32 -10.42
CA SER A 159 -7.13 5.86 -9.18
C SER A 159 -6.91 7.36 -9.07
N TYR A 160 -7.90 8.07 -8.53
CA TYR A 160 -7.78 9.50 -8.28
C TYR A 160 -8.74 9.97 -7.19
N ALA A 161 -8.29 10.91 -6.38
CA ALA A 161 -9.10 11.86 -5.64
C ALA A 161 -8.55 13.23 -6.00
N ILE A 162 -9.38 14.11 -6.53
CA ILE A 162 -8.96 15.43 -6.99
C ILE A 162 -9.78 16.53 -6.32
N ALA A 163 -9.19 17.70 -6.18
CA ALA A 163 -9.89 18.95 -5.89
C ALA A 163 -9.37 20.05 -6.80
N VAL A 164 -10.29 20.77 -7.45
CA VAL A 164 -10.03 21.73 -8.52
C VAL A 164 -10.65 23.07 -8.16
N ILE A 165 -9.89 24.14 -8.35
CA ILE A 165 -10.35 25.53 -8.25
C ILE A 165 -10.01 26.29 -9.54
N SER A 166 -10.80 27.31 -9.87
CA SER A 166 -10.54 28.14 -11.05
C SER A 166 -10.92 29.59 -10.83
N THR A 167 -10.17 30.51 -11.45
CA THR A 167 -10.49 31.94 -11.51
C THR A 167 -11.76 32.22 -12.32
N LEU A 168 -12.17 31.31 -13.20
CA LEU A 168 -13.39 31.42 -14.02
C LEU A 168 -14.66 31.27 -13.17
N GLU A 169 -14.62 30.43 -12.14
CA GLU A 169 -15.73 30.19 -11.23
C GLU A 169 -15.22 30.18 -9.77
N PRO A 170 -14.90 31.36 -9.21
CA PRO A 170 -14.05 31.46 -8.02
C PRO A 170 -14.72 31.05 -6.70
N ASN A 171 -16.03 30.81 -6.72
CA ASN A 171 -16.84 30.56 -5.52
C ASN A 171 -17.08 29.06 -5.24
N LYS A 172 -16.34 28.16 -5.91
CA LYS A 172 -16.53 26.72 -5.76
C LYS A 172 -15.25 25.90 -5.85
N ILE A 173 -15.30 24.71 -5.26
CA ILE A 173 -14.33 23.63 -5.48
C ILE A 173 -15.06 22.48 -6.15
N VAL A 174 -14.49 21.93 -7.22
CA VAL A 174 -14.98 20.70 -7.85
C VAL A 174 -14.04 19.56 -7.49
N CYS A 175 -14.58 18.49 -6.93
CA CYS A 175 -13.83 17.30 -6.55
C CYS A 175 -14.35 16.07 -7.28
N ALA A 176 -13.50 15.07 -7.50
CA ALA A 176 -13.92 13.77 -8.00
C ALA A 176 -13.15 12.66 -7.31
N ARG A 177 -13.76 11.48 -7.20
CA ARG A 177 -13.19 10.31 -6.55
C ARG A 177 -13.37 9.05 -7.39
N ASN A 178 -12.29 8.30 -7.53
CA ASN A 178 -12.22 6.92 -7.98
C ASN A 178 -11.10 6.20 -7.19
N GLU A 179 -11.47 5.27 -6.30
CA GLU A 179 -10.61 4.44 -5.44
C GLU A 179 -9.75 5.15 -4.39
N SER A 180 -9.29 6.38 -4.63
CA SER A 180 -8.55 7.17 -3.64
C SER A 180 -9.50 7.83 -2.63
N PRO A 181 -9.22 7.81 -1.32
CA PRO A 181 -10.11 8.36 -0.30
C PRO A 181 -10.40 9.86 -0.47
N LEU A 182 -11.68 10.22 -0.36
CA LEU A 182 -12.15 11.60 -0.28
C LEU A 182 -13.40 11.66 0.62
N VAL A 183 -13.42 12.64 1.52
CA VAL A 183 -14.51 12.89 2.48
C VAL A 183 -14.79 14.39 2.57
N LEU A 184 -16.06 14.74 2.79
CA LEU A 184 -16.49 16.12 2.97
C LEU A 184 -16.75 16.40 4.45
N GLY A 185 -16.35 17.57 4.91
CA GLY A 185 -16.70 18.13 6.22
C GLY A 185 -17.66 19.31 6.07
N LEU A 186 -18.67 19.40 6.93
CA LEU A 186 -19.68 20.46 6.89
C LEU A 186 -19.69 21.28 8.17
N SER A 187 -19.53 22.60 8.10
CA SER A 187 -19.68 23.50 9.25
C SER A 187 -20.50 24.73 8.89
N GLU A 188 -20.91 25.50 9.88
CA GLU A 188 -21.57 26.80 9.63
C GLU A 188 -20.62 27.82 8.98
N LYS A 189 -19.31 27.70 9.25
CA LYS A 189 -18.25 28.61 8.76
C LYS A 189 -17.81 28.31 7.33
N GLY A 190 -18.07 27.11 6.83
CA GLY A 190 -17.64 26.68 5.50
C GLY A 190 -17.75 25.17 5.29
N LEU A 191 -17.47 24.76 4.04
CA LEU A 191 -17.41 23.38 3.60
C LEU A 191 -15.97 22.98 3.33
N TYR A 192 -15.65 21.71 3.59
CA TYR A 192 -14.30 21.16 3.47
C TYR A 192 -14.32 19.89 2.64
N CYS A 193 -13.29 19.65 1.84
CA CYS A 193 -12.95 18.34 1.31
C CYS A 193 -11.58 17.93 1.83
N ALA A 194 -11.40 16.65 2.13
CA ALA A 194 -10.10 16.12 2.51
C ALA A 194 -9.95 14.66 2.12
N SER A 195 -8.70 14.21 1.99
CA SER A 195 -8.40 12.79 1.83
C SER A 195 -8.56 12.00 3.13
N ASP A 196 -8.63 12.68 4.27
CA ASP A 196 -8.87 12.04 5.56
C ASP A 196 -9.54 12.99 6.57
N ILE A 197 -10.30 12.40 7.49
CA ILE A 197 -11.12 13.10 8.49
C ILE A 197 -10.30 13.98 9.46
N PRO A 198 -9.10 13.58 9.95
CA PRO A 198 -8.32 14.41 10.88
C PRO A 198 -8.08 15.85 10.40
N ALA A 199 -8.04 16.07 9.09
CA ALA A 199 -7.75 17.36 8.47
C ALA A 199 -8.73 18.46 8.95
N PHE A 200 -10.04 18.19 8.91
CA PHE A 200 -11.08 19.14 9.31
C PHE A 200 -11.73 18.84 10.67
N LEU A 201 -11.30 17.82 11.41
CA LEU A 201 -12.00 17.40 12.64
C LEU A 201 -12.18 18.53 13.68
N PRO A 202 -11.19 19.42 13.92
CA PRO A 202 -11.37 20.60 14.79
C PRO A 202 -12.29 21.69 14.22
N LEU A 203 -12.63 21.61 12.93
CA LEU A 203 -13.57 22.51 12.25
C LEU A 203 -15.00 21.94 12.27
N THR A 204 -15.13 20.61 12.18
CA THR A 204 -16.40 19.91 12.20
C THR A 204 -16.26 18.40 12.37
N ASN A 205 -17.27 17.80 12.99
CA ASN A 205 -17.48 16.36 13.07
C ASN A 205 -18.67 15.88 12.22
N LYS A 206 -19.27 16.75 11.39
CA LYS A 206 -20.32 16.39 10.42
C LYS A 206 -19.66 16.06 9.09
N ILE A 207 -19.75 14.80 8.67
CA ILE A 207 -19.08 14.26 7.49
C ILE A 207 -20.04 13.72 6.44
N ILE A 208 -19.58 13.71 5.19
CA ILE A 208 -20.18 12.97 4.09
C ILE A 208 -19.07 12.18 3.38
N THR A 209 -19.20 10.86 3.37
CA THR A 209 -18.34 9.98 2.57
C THR A 209 -18.64 10.19 1.10
N VAL A 210 -17.62 10.41 0.27
CA VAL A 210 -17.74 10.39 -1.20
C VAL A 210 -17.44 8.97 -1.67
N ASN A 211 -18.26 8.38 -2.55
CA ASN A 211 -18.03 7.04 -3.07
C ASN A 211 -17.22 7.09 -4.38
N ASP A 212 -16.75 5.93 -4.82
CA ASP A 212 -16.06 5.81 -6.11
C ASP A 212 -17.02 6.09 -7.27
N GLY A 213 -16.51 6.76 -8.30
CA GLY A 213 -17.30 7.20 -9.45
C GLY A 213 -18.20 8.41 -9.15
N GLU A 214 -17.88 9.21 -8.12
CA GLU A 214 -18.65 10.41 -7.75
C GLU A 214 -17.85 11.70 -7.96
N LEU A 215 -18.57 12.74 -8.43
CA LEU A 215 -18.14 14.11 -8.54
C LEU A 215 -18.91 14.98 -7.53
N VAL A 216 -18.21 15.88 -6.86
CA VAL A 216 -18.77 16.76 -5.84
C VAL A 216 -18.46 18.21 -6.18
N VAL A 217 -19.46 19.08 -6.10
CA VAL A 217 -19.28 20.53 -6.15
C VAL A 217 -19.54 21.10 -4.75
N LEU A 218 -18.59 21.87 -4.23
CA LEU A 218 -18.69 22.59 -2.96
C LEU A 218 -18.80 24.09 -3.21
N THR A 219 -19.78 24.76 -2.61
CA THR A 219 -19.94 26.22 -2.60
C THR A 219 -20.13 26.72 -1.17
N SER A 220 -20.18 28.04 -0.96
CA SER A 220 -20.51 28.61 0.36
C SER A 220 -21.97 28.33 0.79
N GLU A 221 -22.83 27.96 -0.17
CA GLU A 221 -24.25 27.71 0.04
C GLU A 221 -24.55 26.23 0.32
N GLY A 222 -23.73 25.31 -0.20
CA GLY A 222 -23.98 23.88 -0.06
C GLY A 222 -23.07 23.01 -0.91
N PHE A 223 -23.44 21.73 -1.01
CA PHE A 223 -22.73 20.77 -1.85
C PHE A 223 -23.71 20.02 -2.75
N LYS A 224 -23.21 19.52 -3.87
CA LYS A 224 -23.95 18.70 -4.84
C LYS A 224 -23.09 17.49 -5.21
N ILE A 225 -23.68 16.30 -5.23
CA ILE A 225 -23.00 15.05 -5.62
C ILE A 225 -23.66 14.52 -6.89
N ARG A 226 -22.83 14.14 -7.87
CA ARG A 226 -23.24 13.51 -9.13
C ARG A 226 -22.44 12.24 -9.36
N LYS A 227 -23.05 11.24 -9.98
CA LYS A 227 -22.32 10.10 -10.52
C LYS A 227 -21.58 10.48 -11.81
N ILE A 228 -20.34 10.05 -11.95
CA ILE A 228 -19.50 10.33 -13.13
C ILE A 228 -20.06 9.61 -14.38
N VAL A 229 -20.58 8.39 -14.21
CA VAL A 229 -21.05 7.55 -15.33
C VAL A 229 -22.26 8.15 -16.06
N ASP A 230 -23.27 8.64 -15.35
CA ASP A 230 -24.55 9.06 -15.91
C ASP A 230 -24.94 10.51 -15.54
N GLY A 231 -24.14 11.20 -14.72
CA GLY A 231 -24.41 12.56 -14.26
C GLY A 231 -25.53 12.67 -13.22
N LYS A 232 -26.13 11.56 -12.77
CA LYS A 232 -27.29 11.56 -11.88
C LYS A 232 -26.96 12.11 -10.50
N LEU A 233 -27.86 12.94 -9.96
CA LEU A 233 -27.72 13.51 -8.62
C LEU A 233 -27.85 12.43 -7.54
N VAL A 234 -27.01 12.54 -6.52
CA VAL A 234 -27.03 11.67 -5.35
C VAL A 234 -27.30 12.49 -4.09
N THR A 235 -28.37 12.14 -3.39
CA THR A 235 -28.69 12.74 -2.09
C THR A 235 -28.04 11.93 -0.97
N ARG A 236 -27.28 12.59 -0.09
CA ARG A 236 -26.63 11.94 1.06
C ARG A 236 -26.81 12.77 2.32
N LYS A 237 -27.27 12.12 3.38
CA LYS A 237 -27.40 12.77 4.69
C LYS A 237 -26.04 12.81 5.39
N PRO A 238 -25.65 13.95 6.00
CA PRO A 238 -24.46 14.03 6.82
C PRO A 238 -24.53 13.07 8.01
N LYS A 239 -23.39 12.49 8.38
CA LYS A 239 -23.22 11.70 9.60
C LYS A 239 -22.41 12.51 10.61
N ILE A 240 -22.79 12.46 11.88
CA ILE A 240 -21.97 13.00 12.97
C ILE A 240 -21.07 11.86 13.45
N ILE A 241 -19.78 12.13 13.56
CA ILE A 241 -18.80 11.22 14.16
C ILE A 241 -18.38 11.75 15.53
N ASP A 242 -18.14 10.85 16.46
CA ASP A 242 -17.64 11.17 17.80
C ASP A 242 -16.20 10.67 17.95
N TRP A 243 -15.33 11.15 17.05
CA TRP A 243 -13.94 10.70 16.93
C TRP A 243 -12.98 11.75 17.47
N THR A 244 -11.94 11.32 18.19
CA THR A 244 -10.75 12.15 18.46
C THR A 244 -9.84 12.20 17.23
N PRO A 245 -8.86 13.12 17.16
CA PRO A 245 -7.85 13.13 16.10
C PRO A 245 -7.11 11.79 15.96
N GLU A 246 -6.79 11.09 17.07
CA GLU A 246 -6.18 9.77 16.99
C GLU A 246 -7.13 8.73 16.38
N MET A 247 -8.40 8.72 16.77
CA MET A 247 -9.41 7.82 16.20
C MET A 247 -9.62 8.08 14.69
N ALA A 248 -9.54 9.34 14.28
CA ALA A 248 -9.65 9.73 12.90
C ALA A 248 -8.43 9.31 12.06
N ALA A 249 -7.20 9.35 12.62
CA ALA A 249 -6.01 8.81 11.95
C ALA A 249 -6.10 7.28 11.74
N LYS A 250 -6.76 6.59 12.68
CA LYS A 250 -7.12 5.18 12.58
C LYS A 250 -8.38 4.92 11.74
N GLN A 251 -9.00 5.95 11.14
CA GLN A 251 -10.18 5.84 10.28
C GLN A 251 -11.34 5.04 10.88
N GLY A 252 -11.52 5.13 12.21
CA GLY A 252 -12.57 4.39 12.93
C GLY A 252 -12.19 2.98 13.36
N TYR A 253 -11.00 2.48 13.01
CA TYR A 253 -10.46 1.24 13.55
C TYR A 253 -9.87 1.46 14.96
N PRO A 254 -9.91 0.44 15.84
CA PRO A 254 -9.31 0.53 17.18
C PRO A 254 -7.77 0.63 17.16
N HIS A 255 -7.12 0.04 16.15
CA HIS A 255 -5.66 -0.04 16.04
C HIS A 255 -5.20 0.24 14.60
N PHE A 256 -4.00 0.81 14.43
CA PHE A 256 -3.36 0.98 13.12
C PHE A 256 -3.13 -0.37 12.45
N MET A 257 -2.69 -1.39 13.19
CA MET A 257 -2.47 -2.71 12.61
C MET A 257 -3.74 -3.28 11.97
N LEU A 258 -4.90 -3.18 12.63
CA LEU A 258 -6.16 -3.64 12.05
C LEU A 258 -6.52 -2.81 10.82
N LYS A 259 -6.46 -1.48 10.91
CA LYS A 259 -6.64 -0.60 9.76
C LYS A 259 -5.76 -1.01 8.57
N GLU A 260 -4.49 -1.28 8.82
CA GLU A 260 -3.50 -1.62 7.79
C GLU A 260 -3.77 -3.00 7.17
N ILE A 261 -4.28 -3.96 7.95
CA ILE A 261 -4.79 -5.24 7.42
C ILE A 261 -5.95 -4.98 6.46
N HIS A 262 -6.91 -4.11 6.81
CA HIS A 262 -8.04 -3.74 5.96
C HIS A 262 -7.66 -2.88 4.76
N GLU A 263 -6.54 -2.16 4.79
CA GLU A 263 -6.02 -1.38 3.67
C GLU A 263 -5.37 -2.24 2.58
N GLN A 264 -5.05 -3.51 2.86
CA GLN A 264 -4.32 -4.40 1.95
C GLN A 264 -4.91 -4.49 0.53
N PRO A 265 -6.24 -4.64 0.31
CA PRO A 265 -6.81 -4.64 -1.03
C PRO A 265 -6.45 -3.40 -1.83
N SER A 266 -6.58 -2.21 -1.22
CA SER A 266 -6.25 -0.94 -1.88
C SER A 266 -4.74 -0.80 -2.13
N CYS A 267 -3.91 -1.26 -1.20
CA CYS A 267 -2.46 -1.24 -1.34
C CYS A 267 -1.98 -2.16 -2.45
N LEU A 268 -2.56 -3.36 -2.56
CA LEU A 268 -2.28 -4.31 -3.62
C LEU A 268 -2.69 -3.74 -4.98
N ARG A 269 -3.88 -3.10 -5.11
CA ARG A 269 -4.27 -2.39 -6.34
C ARG A 269 -3.23 -1.35 -6.75
N ASN A 270 -2.75 -0.52 -5.81
CA ASN A 270 -1.69 0.44 -6.10
C ASN A 270 -0.37 -0.24 -6.51
N THR A 271 -0.03 -1.35 -5.87
CA THR A 271 1.19 -2.13 -6.16
C THR A 271 1.14 -2.80 -7.55
N LEU A 272 -0.05 -3.08 -8.08
CA LEU A 272 -0.21 -3.61 -9.44
C LEU A 272 -0.13 -2.52 -10.51
N ARG A 273 -0.32 -1.25 -10.13
CA ARG A 273 -0.20 -0.07 -11.00
C ARG A 273 1.20 0.54 -11.01
N LEU A 274 2.21 -0.28 -10.69
CA LEU A 274 3.59 0.20 -10.62
C LEU A 274 4.12 0.61 -11.98
N GLN A 275 5.17 1.43 -11.96
CA GLN A 275 5.81 1.93 -13.18
C GLN A 275 6.51 0.78 -13.92
N GLU A 276 5.87 0.32 -15.00
CA GLU A 276 6.34 -0.70 -15.95
C GLU A 276 7.84 -0.57 -16.26
N HIS A 277 8.30 0.66 -16.54
CA HIS A 277 9.70 0.93 -16.85
C HIS A 277 10.70 0.45 -15.78
N TYR A 278 10.42 0.67 -14.50
CA TYR A 278 11.32 0.25 -13.42
C TYR A 278 11.25 -1.26 -13.16
N LEU A 279 10.08 -1.86 -13.34
CA LEU A 279 9.92 -3.32 -13.29
C LEU A 279 10.71 -3.99 -14.41
N ASP A 280 10.63 -3.48 -15.64
CA ASP A 280 11.37 -3.98 -16.79
C ASP A 280 12.87 -3.81 -16.60
N LEU A 281 13.32 -2.65 -16.14
CA LEU A 281 14.74 -2.41 -15.88
C LEU A 281 15.28 -3.30 -14.76
N MET A 282 14.53 -3.51 -13.67
CA MET A 282 14.94 -4.44 -12.63
C MET A 282 14.98 -5.89 -13.15
N THR A 283 14.01 -6.27 -13.98
CA THR A 283 13.98 -7.57 -14.67
C THR A 283 15.21 -7.77 -15.56
N GLU A 284 15.66 -6.74 -16.29
CA GLU A 284 16.90 -6.79 -17.09
C GLU A 284 18.13 -7.14 -16.24
N PHE A 285 18.29 -6.50 -15.08
CA PHE A 285 19.42 -6.77 -14.19
C PHE A 285 19.35 -8.17 -13.57
N LEU A 286 18.16 -8.60 -13.14
CA LEU A 286 17.96 -9.94 -12.58
C LEU A 286 18.20 -11.04 -13.62
N ASP A 287 17.80 -10.82 -14.88
CA ASP A 287 17.98 -11.80 -15.96
C ASP A 287 19.45 -12.02 -16.31
N ARG A 288 20.26 -10.95 -16.30
CA ARG A 288 21.71 -10.98 -16.57
C ARG A 288 22.54 -11.45 -15.39
N ALA A 289 21.96 -11.49 -14.19
CA ALA A 289 22.67 -11.88 -12.99
C ALA A 289 23.09 -13.35 -13.07
N ARG A 290 24.34 -13.62 -12.70
CA ARG A 290 24.84 -15.00 -12.56
C ARG A 290 24.35 -15.64 -11.27
N GLU A 291 24.32 -14.85 -10.20
CA GLU A 291 23.79 -15.21 -8.89
C GLU A 291 22.99 -14.03 -8.32
N VAL A 292 21.87 -14.34 -7.67
CA VAL A 292 20.99 -13.34 -7.07
C VAL A 292 20.82 -13.63 -5.59
N PHE A 293 21.26 -12.70 -4.74
CA PHE A 293 21.03 -12.73 -3.30
C PHE A 293 19.83 -11.85 -2.97
N LEU A 294 18.86 -12.42 -2.26
CA LEU A 294 17.69 -11.70 -1.76
C LEU A 294 17.96 -11.35 -0.29
N VAL A 295 18.27 -10.09 0.00
CA VAL A 295 18.81 -9.67 1.29
C VAL A 295 17.81 -8.81 2.04
N ALA A 296 17.42 -9.25 3.23
CA ALA A 296 16.44 -8.55 4.06
C ALA A 296 16.48 -8.98 5.54
N CYS A 297 15.66 -8.34 6.37
CA CYS A 297 15.47 -8.68 7.78
C CYS A 297 13.98 -8.96 8.08
N GLY A 298 13.70 -9.80 9.07
CA GLY A 298 12.36 -10.04 9.61
C GLY A 298 11.31 -10.39 8.54
N THR A 299 10.17 -9.70 8.57
CA THR A 299 9.06 -9.88 7.59
C THR A 299 9.52 -9.74 6.13
N SER A 300 10.43 -8.81 5.82
CA SER A 300 10.95 -8.66 4.45
C SER A 300 11.84 -9.84 4.02
N TYR A 301 12.51 -10.51 4.96
CA TYR A 301 13.20 -11.77 4.68
C TYR A 301 12.23 -12.91 4.37
N HIS A 302 11.08 -12.99 5.05
CA HIS A 302 10.05 -13.97 4.68
C HIS A 302 9.49 -13.71 3.28
N ALA A 303 9.41 -12.45 2.83
CA ALA A 303 9.04 -12.14 1.45
C ALA A 303 10.11 -12.63 0.46
N CYS A 304 11.39 -12.53 0.82
CA CYS A 304 12.51 -13.10 0.06
C CYS A 304 12.43 -14.63 -0.04
N LEU A 305 12.04 -15.33 1.03
CA LEU A 305 11.82 -16.79 1.01
C LEU A 305 10.70 -17.20 0.03
N ALA A 306 9.60 -16.45 0.00
CA ALA A 306 8.54 -16.70 -0.97
C ALA A 306 9.02 -16.40 -2.40
N ALA A 307 9.71 -15.27 -2.59
CA ALA A 307 10.25 -14.87 -3.88
C ALA A 307 11.27 -15.86 -4.44
N SER A 308 12.10 -16.49 -3.61
CA SER A 308 13.03 -17.51 -4.09
C SER A 308 12.31 -18.70 -4.71
N TYR A 309 11.16 -19.08 -4.16
CA TYR A 309 10.30 -20.08 -4.78
C TYR A 309 9.68 -19.58 -6.08
N MET A 310 9.13 -18.36 -6.10
CA MET A 310 8.53 -17.76 -7.30
C MET A 310 9.53 -17.69 -8.46
N PHE A 311 10.75 -17.16 -8.21
CA PHE A 311 11.81 -17.07 -9.21
C PHE A 311 12.29 -18.44 -9.70
N SER A 312 12.44 -19.40 -8.79
CA SER A 312 12.85 -20.76 -9.18
C SER A 312 11.76 -21.47 -9.99
N LYS A 313 10.49 -21.33 -9.59
CA LYS A 313 9.36 -22.05 -10.20
C LYS A 313 8.97 -21.47 -11.56
N LEU A 314 8.95 -20.14 -11.68
CA LEU A 314 8.46 -19.45 -12.88
C LEU A 314 9.61 -19.13 -13.85
N ALA A 315 10.71 -18.56 -13.35
CA ALA A 315 11.80 -18.04 -14.18
C ALA A 315 13.02 -18.97 -14.27
N PHE A 316 13.00 -20.09 -13.53
CA PHE A 316 14.10 -21.04 -13.44
C PHE A 316 15.40 -20.33 -13.01
N LEU A 317 15.24 -19.32 -12.15
CA LEU A 317 16.33 -18.53 -11.60
C LEU A 317 16.53 -18.94 -10.14
N ALA A 318 17.65 -19.60 -9.87
CA ALA A 318 18.07 -19.88 -8.50
C ALA A 318 18.43 -18.56 -7.81
N THR A 319 17.90 -18.37 -6.61
CA THR A 319 18.18 -17.18 -5.79
C THR A 319 18.43 -17.61 -4.35
N TYR A 320 19.19 -16.78 -3.63
CA TYR A 320 19.67 -17.07 -2.29
C TYR A 320 19.05 -16.07 -1.30
N PRO A 321 17.97 -16.43 -0.60
CA PRO A 321 17.46 -15.60 0.49
C PRO A 321 18.43 -15.63 1.67
N VAL A 322 18.87 -14.45 2.10
CA VAL A 322 19.85 -14.28 3.18
C VAL A 322 19.34 -13.27 4.20
N ILE A 323 19.41 -13.63 5.48
CA ILE A 323 19.17 -12.70 6.59
C ILE A 323 20.31 -11.68 6.58
N ALA A 324 19.99 -10.39 6.46
CA ALA A 324 21.01 -9.38 6.16
C ALA A 324 22.13 -9.28 7.21
N SER A 325 21.84 -9.56 8.48
CA SER A 325 22.84 -9.56 9.56
C SER A 325 23.90 -10.63 9.39
N GLU A 326 23.61 -11.71 8.65
CA GLU A 326 24.54 -12.84 8.40
C GLU A 326 25.24 -12.72 7.05
N PHE A 327 24.84 -11.75 6.22
CA PHE A 327 25.29 -11.68 4.83
C PHE A 327 26.82 -11.47 4.73
N ILE A 328 27.38 -10.64 5.60
CA ILE A 328 28.82 -10.31 5.55
C ILE A 328 29.65 -11.54 5.93
N GLU A 329 29.21 -12.25 6.97
CA GLU A 329 29.85 -13.42 7.55
C GLU A 329 29.76 -14.62 6.59
N GLN A 330 28.61 -14.84 5.96
CA GLN A 330 28.35 -15.99 5.09
C GLN A 330 28.82 -15.76 3.65
N HIS A 331 28.54 -14.58 3.08
CA HIS A 331 28.70 -14.31 1.65
C HIS A 331 29.58 -13.11 1.34
N GLY A 332 29.92 -12.29 2.33
CA GLY A 332 30.69 -11.06 2.11
C GLY A 332 31.95 -11.29 1.28
N LYS A 333 32.68 -12.39 1.51
CA LYS A 333 33.89 -12.73 0.73
C LYS A 333 33.64 -13.29 -0.67
N SER A 334 32.52 -13.96 -0.92
CA SER A 334 32.20 -14.62 -2.20
C SER A 334 31.57 -13.68 -3.22
N VAL A 335 30.89 -12.64 -2.75
CA VAL A 335 30.27 -11.60 -3.59
C VAL A 335 31.32 -10.89 -4.44
N ASN A 336 30.99 -10.64 -5.70
CA ASN A 336 31.85 -10.06 -6.72
C ASN A 336 31.01 -9.30 -7.77
N ILE A 337 31.65 -8.89 -8.87
CA ILE A 337 31.03 -8.08 -9.92
C ILE A 337 29.90 -8.80 -10.69
N ASP A 338 29.90 -10.14 -10.70
CA ASP A 338 28.84 -10.96 -11.32
C ASP A 338 27.65 -11.19 -10.38
N SER A 339 27.76 -10.77 -9.11
CA SER A 339 26.70 -10.94 -8.12
C SER A 339 25.68 -9.80 -8.20
N THR A 340 24.40 -10.16 -8.09
CA THR A 340 23.30 -9.18 -7.94
C THR A 340 22.66 -9.32 -6.57
N ILE A 341 22.51 -8.20 -5.87
CA ILE A 341 21.83 -8.11 -4.58
C ILE A 341 20.48 -7.43 -4.80
N LEU A 342 19.38 -8.14 -4.53
CA LEU A 342 18.07 -7.52 -4.38
C LEU A 342 17.80 -7.33 -2.90
N ALA A 343 18.00 -6.09 -2.43
CA ALA A 343 17.74 -5.70 -1.06
C ALA A 343 16.26 -5.31 -0.89
N VAL A 344 15.58 -5.94 0.06
CA VAL A 344 14.15 -5.71 0.33
C VAL A 344 14.00 -5.12 1.74
N SER A 345 13.48 -3.90 1.83
CA SER A 345 13.27 -3.22 3.12
C SER A 345 12.12 -2.23 3.03
N GLN A 346 11.15 -2.36 3.93
CA GLN A 346 10.02 -1.43 4.01
C GLN A 346 10.48 0.02 4.18
N SER A 347 11.39 0.28 5.12
CA SER A 347 11.87 1.63 5.44
C SER A 347 12.99 2.10 4.51
N GLY A 348 13.77 1.16 3.94
CA GLY A 348 14.99 1.49 3.19
C GLY A 348 16.13 2.02 4.06
N GLU A 349 15.99 1.93 5.38
CA GLU A 349 16.93 2.44 6.40
C GLU A 349 17.39 1.36 7.39
N THR A 350 17.03 0.09 7.17
CA THR A 350 17.42 -1.02 8.04
C THR A 350 18.94 -1.19 8.08
N ALA A 351 19.56 -1.05 9.25
CA ALA A 351 21.01 -0.95 9.39
C ALA A 351 21.76 -2.18 8.84
N ASP A 352 21.30 -3.40 9.15
CA ASP A 352 21.91 -4.63 8.65
C ASP A 352 21.77 -4.78 7.13
N THR A 353 20.60 -4.45 6.58
CA THR A 353 20.38 -4.45 5.13
C THR A 353 21.31 -3.47 4.43
N LEU A 354 21.47 -2.26 4.98
CA LEU A 354 22.38 -1.27 4.42
C LEU A 354 23.86 -1.69 4.57
N ALA A 355 24.23 -2.35 5.67
CA ALA A 355 25.58 -2.89 5.85
C ALA A 355 25.90 -3.97 4.81
N ALA A 356 24.98 -4.91 4.57
CA ALA A 356 25.11 -5.93 3.54
C ALA A 356 25.22 -5.29 2.13
N VAL A 357 24.37 -4.31 1.84
CA VAL A 357 24.40 -3.55 0.59
C VAL A 357 25.74 -2.82 0.40
N ASN A 358 26.27 -2.17 1.43
CA ASN A 358 27.56 -1.49 1.35
C ASN A 358 28.71 -2.47 1.12
N CYS A 359 28.74 -3.59 1.83
CA CYS A 359 29.72 -4.66 1.61
C CYS A 359 29.69 -5.18 0.15
N ALA A 360 28.49 -5.34 -0.42
CA ALA A 360 28.35 -5.76 -1.80
C ALA A 360 28.82 -4.69 -2.81
N ARG A 361 28.53 -3.41 -2.54
CA ARG A 361 28.98 -2.29 -3.38
C ARG A 361 30.49 -2.14 -3.41
N GLU A 362 31.16 -2.31 -2.27
CA GLU A 362 32.63 -2.31 -2.19
C GLU A 362 33.27 -3.40 -3.07
N ARG A 363 32.51 -4.43 -3.43
CA ARG A 363 32.90 -5.55 -4.29
C ARG A 363 32.37 -5.44 -5.72
N ALA A 364 31.86 -4.26 -6.08
CA ALA A 364 31.28 -3.94 -7.38
C ALA A 364 30.07 -4.80 -7.78
N ALA A 365 29.39 -5.44 -6.81
CA ALA A 365 28.15 -6.16 -7.07
C ALA A 365 27.03 -5.20 -7.49
N THR A 366 26.10 -5.69 -8.31
CA THR A 366 24.92 -4.92 -8.72
C THR A 366 23.92 -4.86 -7.56
N VAL A 367 23.51 -3.66 -7.14
CA VAL A 367 22.51 -3.49 -6.08
C VAL A 367 21.18 -3.02 -6.66
N LEU A 368 20.13 -3.78 -6.37
CA LEU A 368 18.73 -3.50 -6.68
C LEU A 368 17.97 -3.29 -5.36
N GLY A 369 16.99 -2.38 -5.33
CA GLY A 369 16.24 -2.04 -4.13
C GLY A 369 14.74 -2.22 -4.28
N LEU A 370 14.10 -2.92 -3.36
CA LEU A 370 12.64 -2.91 -3.19
C LEU A 370 12.32 -2.28 -1.84
N THR A 371 11.65 -1.13 -1.88
CA THR A 371 11.30 -0.38 -0.66
C THR A 371 9.93 0.25 -0.74
N ASN A 372 9.44 0.77 0.38
CA ASN A 372 8.22 1.56 0.42
C ASN A 372 8.49 3.06 0.57
N VAL A 373 9.72 3.48 0.89
CA VAL A 373 10.09 4.87 1.18
C VAL A 373 10.99 5.44 0.08
N ILE A 374 10.44 6.36 -0.71
CA ILE A 374 11.21 7.13 -1.70
C ILE A 374 12.17 8.07 -0.97
N GLY A 375 13.39 8.18 -1.49
CA GLY A 375 14.41 9.03 -0.89
C GLY A 375 15.06 8.42 0.34
N SER A 376 14.80 7.15 0.67
CA SER A 376 15.56 6.40 1.67
C SER A 376 16.99 6.13 1.20
N THR A 377 17.88 5.77 2.14
CA THR A 377 19.28 5.39 1.84
C THR A 377 19.34 4.29 0.79
N LEU A 378 18.48 3.27 0.90
CA LEU A 378 18.42 2.20 -0.09
C LEU A 378 18.16 2.74 -1.50
N THR A 379 17.19 3.66 -1.69
CA THR A 379 16.93 4.25 -3.02
C THR A 379 18.13 5.01 -3.58
N ARG A 380 18.95 5.65 -2.72
CA ARG A 380 20.12 6.41 -3.15
C ARG A 380 21.28 5.52 -3.60
N VAL A 381 21.43 4.35 -3.00
CA VAL A 381 22.57 3.45 -3.26
C VAL A 381 22.26 2.36 -4.30
N SER A 382 20.99 2.07 -4.55
CA SER A 382 20.56 1.10 -5.57
C SER A 382 20.75 1.62 -6.99
N ARG A 383 21.16 0.73 -7.90
CA ARG A 383 21.23 0.99 -9.34
C ARG A 383 19.84 1.18 -9.95
N VAL A 384 18.89 0.38 -9.48
CA VAL A 384 17.47 0.46 -9.80
C VAL A 384 16.72 0.20 -8.50
N TYR A 385 15.66 0.96 -8.26
CA TYR A 385 14.77 0.70 -7.14
C TYR A 385 13.31 0.68 -7.58
N ILE A 386 12.50 -0.09 -6.87
CA ILE A 386 11.04 -0.06 -6.97
C ILE A 386 10.49 0.39 -5.63
N CYS A 387 9.64 1.42 -5.68
CA CYS A 387 8.80 1.80 -4.55
C CYS A 387 7.51 0.98 -4.64
N GLN A 388 7.21 0.13 -3.67
CA GLN A 388 6.05 -0.76 -3.68
C GLN A 388 4.70 -0.07 -3.48
N GLN A 389 4.70 1.23 -3.12
CA GLN A 389 3.49 2.07 -3.01
C GLN A 389 2.40 1.55 -2.05
N SER A 390 2.77 0.87 -0.95
CA SER A 390 1.82 0.40 0.07
C SER A 390 1.35 1.51 1.02
N GLY A 391 1.78 2.76 0.80
CA GLY A 391 1.54 3.88 1.70
C GLY A 391 2.25 3.74 3.05
N PRO A 392 2.16 4.75 3.93
CA PRO A 392 2.81 4.71 5.24
C PRO A 392 2.20 3.59 6.10
N GLU A 393 3.06 2.86 6.79
CA GLU A 393 2.69 1.81 7.74
C GLU A 393 3.17 2.25 9.13
N ILE A 394 2.22 2.50 10.02
CA ILE A 394 2.40 3.05 11.36
C ILE A 394 2.50 1.92 12.39
N GLY A 395 1.70 0.86 12.26
CA GLY A 395 1.77 -0.29 13.16
C GLY A 395 3.15 -0.92 13.12
N VAL A 396 3.72 -1.27 14.28
CA VAL A 396 5.09 -1.83 14.34
C VAL A 396 5.20 -3.11 13.53
N ALA A 397 4.25 -4.04 13.72
CA ALA A 397 4.18 -5.27 12.94
C ALA A 397 3.82 -4.98 11.48
N ALA A 398 4.69 -5.38 10.56
CA ALA A 398 4.42 -5.27 9.12
C ALA A 398 3.22 -6.11 8.69
N THR A 399 2.33 -5.54 7.86
CA THR A 399 1.13 -6.19 7.32
C THR A 399 1.00 -5.94 5.82
N LYS A 400 0.46 -4.78 5.42
CA LYS A 400 0.31 -4.37 4.02
C LYS A 400 1.62 -4.23 3.28
N THR A 401 2.71 -3.92 3.98
CA THR A 401 4.01 -3.84 3.35
C THR A 401 4.53 -5.22 2.92
N PHE A 402 4.21 -6.29 3.66
CA PHE A 402 4.56 -7.66 3.30
C PHE A 402 3.81 -8.15 2.06
N THR A 403 2.49 -7.96 2.01
CA THR A 403 1.68 -8.38 0.86
C THR A 403 2.00 -7.58 -0.39
N SER A 404 2.30 -6.29 -0.27
CA SER A 404 2.84 -5.48 -1.38
C SER A 404 4.22 -5.97 -1.83
N GLN A 405 5.15 -6.32 -0.92
CA GLN A 405 6.45 -6.90 -1.31
C GLN A 405 6.28 -8.16 -2.15
N LEU A 406 5.43 -9.08 -1.68
CA LEU A 406 5.11 -10.31 -2.41
C LEU A 406 4.50 -10.02 -3.78
N SER A 407 3.61 -9.03 -3.90
CA SER A 407 3.02 -8.61 -5.18
C SER A 407 4.08 -8.10 -6.17
N VAL A 408 5.01 -7.24 -5.73
CA VAL A 408 6.12 -6.78 -6.60
C VAL A 408 7.02 -7.93 -7.01
N LEU A 409 7.39 -8.80 -6.08
CA LEU A 409 8.27 -9.94 -6.34
C LEU A 409 7.61 -10.95 -7.29
N ALA A 410 6.29 -11.15 -7.20
CA ALA A 410 5.53 -11.95 -8.15
C ALA A 410 5.51 -11.32 -9.56
N GLN A 411 5.32 -10.00 -9.67
CA GLN A 411 5.40 -9.29 -10.96
C GLN A 411 6.79 -9.45 -11.60
N LEU A 412 7.86 -9.30 -10.83
CA LEU A 412 9.23 -9.53 -11.30
C LEU A 412 9.43 -10.99 -11.75
N ALA A 413 8.89 -11.95 -11.02
CA ALA A 413 9.01 -13.38 -11.36
C ALA A 413 8.30 -13.71 -12.68
N LEU A 414 7.10 -13.17 -12.89
CA LEU A 414 6.35 -13.33 -14.15
C LEU A 414 7.06 -12.66 -15.33
N ARG A 415 7.60 -11.45 -15.15
CA ARG A 415 8.38 -10.77 -16.20
C ARG A 415 9.66 -11.52 -16.55
N LEU A 416 10.39 -12.03 -15.56
CA LEU A 416 11.55 -12.88 -15.80
C LEU A 416 11.17 -14.17 -16.52
N ALA A 417 10.06 -14.81 -16.13
CA ALA A 417 9.57 -16.02 -16.77
C ALA A 417 9.21 -15.79 -18.25
N LYS A 418 8.54 -14.66 -18.54
CA LYS A 418 8.27 -14.18 -19.91
C LYS A 418 9.54 -14.01 -20.70
N LYS A 419 10.48 -13.25 -20.15
CA LYS A 419 11.73 -12.91 -20.82
C LYS A 419 12.59 -14.13 -21.12
N ARG A 420 12.61 -15.10 -20.21
CA ARG A 420 13.37 -16.35 -20.33
C ARG A 420 12.63 -17.44 -21.11
N GLY A 421 11.38 -17.21 -21.52
CA GLY A 421 10.54 -18.16 -22.24
C GLY A 421 10.34 -19.48 -21.49
N LYS A 422 10.14 -19.44 -20.16
CA LYS A 422 10.07 -20.65 -19.31
C LYS A 422 8.67 -21.19 -19.07
N ILE A 423 7.66 -20.35 -19.24
CA ILE A 423 6.24 -20.70 -19.12
C ILE A 423 5.51 -20.32 -20.41
N SER A 424 4.39 -20.99 -20.69
CA SER A 424 3.62 -20.71 -21.91
C SER A 424 2.94 -19.34 -21.84
N GLN A 425 2.53 -18.81 -23.00
CA GLN A 425 1.76 -17.57 -23.05
C GLN A 425 0.42 -17.71 -22.30
N ASP A 426 -0.27 -18.84 -22.45
CA ASP A 426 -1.51 -19.15 -21.73
C ASP A 426 -1.30 -19.16 -20.20
N GLU A 427 -0.20 -19.75 -19.73
CA GLU A 427 0.12 -19.79 -18.29
C GLU A 427 0.47 -18.39 -17.76
N MET A 428 1.19 -17.57 -18.53
CA MET A 428 1.44 -16.17 -18.17
C MET A 428 0.16 -15.36 -18.05
N ASP A 429 -0.71 -15.46 -19.06
CA ASP A 429 -1.95 -14.67 -19.11
C ASP A 429 -2.87 -15.07 -17.95
N TYR A 430 -2.97 -16.37 -17.66
CA TYR A 430 -3.66 -16.88 -16.48
C TYR A 430 -3.07 -16.35 -15.16
N LEU A 431 -1.75 -16.41 -14.97
CA LEU A 431 -1.11 -15.94 -13.74
C LEU A 431 -1.22 -14.43 -13.57
N ALA A 432 -1.13 -13.66 -14.66
CA ALA A 432 -1.30 -12.21 -14.66
C ALA A 432 -2.74 -11.81 -14.33
N GLU A 433 -3.73 -12.48 -14.93
CA GLU A 433 -5.15 -12.32 -14.59
C GLU A 433 -5.38 -12.60 -13.11
N LYS A 434 -4.86 -13.74 -12.60
CA LYS A 434 -5.01 -14.11 -11.20
C LYS A 434 -4.33 -13.15 -10.25
N LEU A 435 -3.16 -12.62 -10.61
CA LEU A 435 -2.49 -11.59 -9.84
C LEU A 435 -3.33 -10.30 -9.75
N ASN A 436 -3.99 -9.91 -10.84
CA ASN A 436 -4.91 -8.77 -10.85
C ASN A 436 -6.19 -9.01 -10.01
N GLU A 437 -6.60 -10.26 -9.82
CA GLU A 437 -7.73 -10.62 -8.95
C GLU A 437 -7.37 -10.69 -7.46
N ILE A 438 -6.09 -10.83 -7.09
CA ILE A 438 -5.65 -10.97 -5.69
C ILE A 438 -6.20 -9.88 -4.75
N PRO A 439 -6.24 -8.57 -5.11
CA PRO A 439 -6.85 -7.57 -4.26
C PRO A 439 -8.30 -7.89 -3.85
N LYS A 440 -9.10 -8.40 -4.79
CA LYS A 440 -10.49 -8.81 -4.56
C LYS A 440 -10.57 -10.06 -3.70
N VAL A 441 -9.64 -11.01 -3.89
CA VAL A 441 -9.53 -12.21 -3.05
C VAL A 441 -9.24 -11.80 -1.60
N VAL A 442 -8.27 -10.92 -1.37
CA VAL A 442 -7.92 -10.40 -0.04
C VAL A 442 -9.09 -9.65 0.60
N GLU A 443 -9.80 -8.82 -0.17
CA GLU A 443 -11.00 -8.12 0.29
C GLU A 443 -12.11 -9.10 0.73
N THR A 444 -12.35 -10.16 -0.03
CA THR A 444 -13.29 -11.22 0.34
C THR A 444 -12.88 -11.93 1.64
N ILE A 445 -11.59 -12.25 1.81
CA ILE A 445 -11.10 -12.91 3.03
C ILE A 445 -11.35 -12.04 4.25
N ILE A 446 -10.99 -10.76 4.20
CA ILE A 446 -11.21 -9.81 5.29
C ILE A 446 -12.70 -9.76 5.64
N ASN A 447 -13.57 -9.59 4.65
CA ASN A 447 -15.01 -9.44 4.87
C ASN A 447 -15.71 -10.72 5.35
N THR A 448 -15.15 -11.91 5.10
CA THR A 448 -15.83 -13.19 5.36
C THR A 448 -15.22 -14.01 6.50
N GLN A 449 -13.91 -13.88 6.74
CA GLN A 449 -13.21 -14.72 7.72
C GLN A 449 -12.95 -14.04 9.05
N GLU A 450 -13.05 -12.71 9.16
CA GLU A 450 -12.66 -11.95 10.36
C GLU A 450 -13.35 -12.43 11.65
N GLU A 451 -14.68 -12.58 11.65
CA GLU A 451 -15.41 -13.07 12.84
C GLU A 451 -15.02 -14.50 13.22
N LYS A 452 -14.81 -15.38 12.23
CA LYS A 452 -14.36 -16.74 12.49
C LYS A 452 -12.95 -16.78 13.07
N VAL A 453 -12.05 -15.94 12.56
CA VAL A 453 -10.68 -15.82 13.08
C VAL A 453 -10.69 -15.32 14.53
N LYS A 454 -11.60 -14.39 14.86
CA LYS A 454 -11.79 -13.89 16.22
C LYS A 454 -12.28 -14.99 17.18
N GLU A 455 -13.19 -15.85 16.74
CA GLU A 455 -13.61 -17.03 17.52
C GLU A 455 -12.44 -18.00 17.78
N ILE A 456 -11.64 -18.27 16.74
CA ILE A 456 -10.44 -19.12 16.85
C ILE A 456 -9.44 -18.48 17.84
N ALA A 457 -9.16 -17.18 17.71
CA ALA A 457 -8.27 -16.48 18.64
C ALA A 457 -8.75 -16.60 20.09
N LYS A 458 -10.05 -16.40 20.34
CA LYS A 458 -10.65 -16.55 21.67
C LYS A 458 -10.51 -17.98 22.22
N LYS A 459 -10.67 -18.99 21.36
CA LYS A 459 -10.52 -20.42 21.73
C LYS A 459 -9.09 -20.76 22.15
N TYR A 460 -8.09 -20.20 21.47
CA TYR A 460 -6.67 -20.54 21.69
C TYR A 460 -5.88 -19.48 22.48
N LYS A 461 -6.52 -18.46 23.06
CA LYS A 461 -5.85 -17.35 23.76
C LYS A 461 -4.94 -17.78 24.92
N ASP A 462 -5.26 -18.92 25.55
CA ASP A 462 -4.55 -19.47 26.71
C ASP A 462 -3.48 -20.49 26.30
N ALA A 463 -3.31 -20.75 24.99
CA ALA A 463 -2.27 -21.65 24.53
C ALA A 463 -0.87 -21.06 24.73
N GLU A 464 0.02 -21.87 25.29
CA GLU A 464 1.37 -21.43 25.66
C GLU A 464 2.35 -21.43 24.50
N THR A 465 2.13 -22.28 23.48
CA THR A 465 3.01 -22.39 22.31
C THR A 465 2.23 -22.81 21.08
N PHE A 466 2.65 -22.33 19.90
CA PHE A 466 2.09 -22.72 18.60
C PHE A 466 3.15 -23.28 17.67
N PHE A 467 2.75 -24.22 16.81
CA PHE A 467 3.48 -24.54 15.59
C PHE A 467 2.80 -23.95 14.36
N PHE A 468 3.59 -23.43 13.42
CA PHE A 468 3.15 -22.96 12.11
C PHE A 468 3.86 -23.75 11.03
N LEU A 469 3.11 -24.51 10.23
CA LEU A 469 3.67 -25.49 9.29
C LEU A 469 3.13 -25.26 7.89
N GLY A 470 4.03 -25.33 6.92
CA GLY A 470 3.72 -25.26 5.49
C GLY A 470 4.69 -26.13 4.68
N ARG A 471 4.41 -26.29 3.39
CA ARG A 471 5.30 -26.97 2.44
C ARG A 471 5.54 -26.07 1.23
N GLY A 472 6.70 -26.24 0.59
CA GLY A 472 7.08 -25.41 -0.55
C GLY A 472 7.02 -23.92 -0.21
N ILE A 473 6.38 -23.12 -1.07
CA ILE A 473 6.21 -21.68 -0.87
C ILE A 473 5.45 -21.32 0.42
N SER A 474 4.53 -22.18 0.87
CA SER A 474 3.73 -21.96 2.08
C SER A 474 4.57 -21.97 3.36
N THR A 475 5.81 -22.44 3.30
CA THR A 475 6.77 -22.34 4.41
C THR A 475 7.05 -20.86 4.74
N ALA A 476 7.15 -19.99 3.73
CA ALA A 476 7.35 -18.55 3.94
C ALA A 476 6.16 -17.92 4.69
N THR A 477 4.93 -18.31 4.32
CA THR A 477 3.70 -17.90 5.00
C THR A 477 3.67 -18.38 6.46
N ALA A 478 4.12 -19.61 6.71
CA ALA A 478 4.22 -20.16 8.06
C ALA A 478 5.19 -19.37 8.95
N TYR A 479 6.37 -19.04 8.41
CA TYR A 479 7.36 -18.21 9.12
C TYR A 479 6.84 -16.81 9.45
N GLU A 480 6.10 -16.19 8.53
CA GLU A 480 5.51 -14.87 8.75
C GLU A 480 4.36 -14.91 9.75
N GLY A 481 3.43 -15.88 9.63
CA GLY A 481 2.33 -16.03 10.59
C GLY A 481 2.82 -16.25 12.01
N ARG A 482 3.86 -17.08 12.18
CA ARG A 482 4.58 -17.26 13.45
C ARG A 482 5.15 -15.93 13.96
N LEU A 483 5.84 -15.17 13.11
CA LEU A 483 6.46 -13.92 13.52
C LEU A 483 5.41 -12.91 14.00
N LYS A 484 4.29 -12.76 13.29
CA LYS A 484 3.19 -11.88 13.74
C LYS A 484 2.67 -12.27 15.12
N LEU A 485 2.42 -13.56 15.36
CA LEU A 485 1.93 -14.02 16.65
C LEU A 485 2.93 -13.72 17.77
N MET A 486 4.23 -13.94 17.53
CA MET A 486 5.28 -13.63 18.51
C MET A 486 5.41 -12.14 18.79
N GLU A 487 5.36 -11.30 17.75
CA GLU A 487 5.56 -9.85 17.85
C GLU A 487 4.49 -9.16 18.68
N ILE A 488 3.22 -9.50 18.47
CA ILE A 488 2.11 -8.72 19.05
C ILE A 488 1.29 -9.46 20.11
N ALA A 489 1.20 -10.78 20.04
CA ALA A 489 0.48 -11.58 21.03
C ALA A 489 1.43 -12.16 22.10
N TYR A 490 2.75 -12.07 21.92
CA TYR A 490 3.77 -12.62 22.82
C TYR A 490 3.57 -14.10 23.15
N VAL A 491 3.09 -14.87 22.18
CA VAL A 491 2.99 -16.33 22.29
C VAL A 491 4.25 -16.92 21.65
N PRO A 492 5.06 -17.70 22.39
CA PRO A 492 6.11 -18.51 21.79
C PRO A 492 5.57 -19.32 20.61
N ALA A 493 6.22 -19.23 19.46
CA ALA A 493 5.79 -19.97 18.29
C ALA A 493 7.00 -20.46 17.49
N ILE A 494 6.86 -21.64 16.90
CA ILE A 494 7.90 -22.26 16.08
C ILE A 494 7.33 -22.49 14.68
N ALA A 495 8.12 -22.23 13.65
CA ALA A 495 7.77 -22.50 12.27
C ALA A 495 8.90 -23.27 11.60
N TYR A 496 8.52 -24.25 10.79
CA TYR A 496 9.44 -25.08 10.01
C TYR A 496 8.67 -25.77 8.87
N PRO A 497 9.36 -26.27 7.82
CA PRO A 497 8.71 -27.05 6.78
C PRO A 497 8.03 -28.28 7.38
N ALA A 498 6.76 -28.54 7.06
CA ALA A 498 5.96 -29.58 7.72
C ALA A 498 6.59 -30.99 7.69
N GLY A 499 7.50 -31.25 6.74
CA GLY A 499 8.24 -32.52 6.65
C GLY A 499 9.26 -32.76 7.74
N GLU A 500 9.76 -31.69 8.34
CA GLU A 500 10.76 -31.78 9.41
C GLU A 500 10.15 -32.22 10.74
N SER A 501 8.81 -32.33 10.83
CA SER A 501 8.10 -32.72 12.05
C SER A 501 8.71 -33.97 12.70
N LYS A 502 8.90 -35.05 11.93
CA LYS A 502 9.44 -36.33 12.44
C LYS A 502 10.93 -36.30 12.77
N HIS A 503 11.64 -35.24 12.38
CA HIS A 503 13.07 -35.10 12.62
C HIS A 503 13.39 -34.42 13.97
N GLY A 504 12.44 -34.44 14.91
CA GLY A 504 12.60 -33.93 16.26
C GLY A 504 11.37 -33.19 16.78
N PRO A 505 10.94 -32.08 16.14
CA PRO A 505 9.93 -31.17 16.67
C PRO A 505 8.59 -31.81 17.06
N ILE A 506 8.19 -32.91 16.42
CA ILE A 506 6.96 -33.64 16.74
C ILE A 506 6.92 -34.19 18.17
N SER A 507 8.07 -34.31 18.84
CA SER A 507 8.15 -34.76 20.24
C SER A 507 7.52 -33.77 21.23
N LEU A 508 7.32 -32.51 20.83
CA LEU A 508 6.70 -31.47 21.65
C LEU A 508 5.16 -31.51 21.59
N ILE A 509 4.59 -32.34 20.73
CA ILE A 509 3.14 -32.41 20.55
C ILE A 509 2.50 -33.19 21.71
N GLU A 510 1.55 -32.54 22.36
CA GLU A 510 0.68 -33.11 23.37
C GLU A 510 -0.80 -32.83 23.05
N LYS A 511 -1.69 -33.40 23.86
CA LYS A 511 -3.14 -33.25 23.66
C LYS A 511 -3.54 -31.78 23.78
N GLY A 512 -4.10 -31.22 22.70
CA GLY A 512 -4.54 -29.83 22.64
C GLY A 512 -3.49 -28.85 22.10
N PHE A 513 -2.28 -29.31 21.80
CA PHE A 513 -1.22 -28.45 21.28
C PHE A 513 -1.62 -27.85 19.92
N PRO A 514 -1.72 -26.51 19.77
CA PRO A 514 -2.20 -25.90 18.55
C PRO A 514 -1.15 -25.93 17.44
N VAL A 515 -1.55 -26.46 16.29
CA VAL A 515 -0.72 -26.52 15.08
C VAL A 515 -1.47 -25.88 13.92
N VAL A 516 -0.96 -24.75 13.45
CA VAL A 516 -1.46 -24.03 12.29
C VAL A 516 -0.84 -24.62 11.02
N PHE A 517 -1.68 -25.07 10.09
CA PHE A 517 -1.27 -25.58 8.78
C PHE A 517 -1.72 -24.66 7.65
N ILE A 518 -0.79 -24.33 6.74
CA ILE A 518 -1.06 -23.56 5.53
C ILE A 518 -1.23 -24.55 4.36
N CYS A 519 -2.45 -24.67 3.83
CA CYS A 519 -2.84 -25.73 2.91
C CYS A 519 -3.53 -25.21 1.64
N PRO A 520 -2.84 -24.49 0.74
CA PRO A 520 -3.35 -24.25 -0.61
C PRO A 520 -3.52 -25.57 -1.38
N LYS A 521 -4.34 -25.59 -2.43
CA LYS A 521 -4.49 -26.76 -3.32
C LYS A 521 -3.34 -26.81 -4.33
N ASP A 522 -2.15 -27.10 -3.82
CA ASP A 522 -0.91 -27.15 -4.60
C ASP A 522 -0.32 -28.57 -4.76
N GLY A 523 0.84 -28.67 -5.42
CA GLY A 523 1.53 -29.94 -5.63
C GLY A 523 1.99 -30.66 -4.35
N THR A 524 2.01 -29.96 -3.21
CA THR A 524 2.43 -30.50 -1.90
C THR A 524 1.28 -31.05 -1.08
N ARG A 525 0.02 -30.82 -1.49
CA ARG A 525 -1.19 -31.14 -0.71
C ARG A 525 -1.23 -32.55 -0.12
N LYS A 526 -0.90 -33.59 -0.91
CA LYS A 526 -0.87 -34.98 -0.42
C LYS A 526 0.08 -35.16 0.78
N THR A 527 1.23 -34.50 0.74
CA THR A 527 2.21 -34.58 1.84
C THR A 527 1.77 -33.80 3.07
N VAL A 528 1.12 -32.66 2.87
CA VAL A 528 0.57 -31.84 3.97
C VAL A 528 -0.53 -32.60 4.73
N ILE A 529 -1.44 -33.30 4.03
CA ILE A 529 -2.43 -34.17 4.68
C ILE A 529 -1.77 -35.21 5.58
N GLY A 530 -0.72 -35.87 5.09
CA GLY A 530 0.06 -36.82 5.88
C GLY A 530 0.61 -36.17 7.15
N ASN A 531 1.17 -34.97 7.04
CA ASN A 531 1.68 -34.24 8.20
C ASN A 531 0.57 -33.81 9.18
N ILE A 532 -0.61 -33.43 8.69
CA ILE A 532 -1.77 -33.14 9.54
C ILE A 532 -2.19 -34.40 10.32
N MET A 533 -2.32 -35.54 9.64
CA MET A 533 -2.69 -36.80 10.27
C MET A 533 -1.67 -37.22 11.33
N GLU A 534 -0.37 -37.01 11.07
CA GLU A 534 0.72 -37.31 12.00
C GLU A 534 0.66 -36.48 13.28
N MET A 535 0.37 -35.18 13.17
CA MET A 535 0.19 -34.29 14.32
C MET A 535 -1.10 -34.63 15.09
N LYS A 536 -2.21 -34.83 14.38
CA LYS A 536 -3.50 -35.18 14.98
C LYS A 536 -3.45 -36.50 15.73
N ALA A 537 -2.74 -37.50 15.20
CA ALA A 537 -2.53 -38.78 15.86
C ALA A 537 -1.78 -38.68 17.21
N ARG A 538 -1.10 -37.55 17.47
CA ARG A 538 -0.40 -37.26 18.73
C ARG A 538 -1.18 -36.30 19.63
N GLY A 539 -2.40 -35.95 19.25
CA GLY A 539 -3.30 -35.12 20.04
C GLY A 539 -3.23 -33.62 19.74
N ALA A 540 -2.49 -33.19 18.70
CA ALA A 540 -2.49 -31.79 18.28
C ALA A 540 -3.91 -31.31 17.92
N SER A 541 -4.20 -30.05 18.25
CA SER A 541 -5.36 -29.33 17.74
C SER A 541 -5.00 -28.61 16.46
N ILE A 542 -5.64 -29.00 15.36
CA ILE A 542 -5.30 -28.56 14.01
C ILE A 542 -6.10 -27.32 13.63
N ILE A 543 -5.41 -26.23 13.30
CA ILE A 543 -5.98 -25.02 12.73
C ILE A 543 -5.54 -24.94 11.25
N ALA A 544 -6.45 -25.14 10.31
CA ALA A 544 -6.08 -25.25 8.88
C ALA A 544 -6.51 -24.02 8.06
N LEU A 545 -5.59 -23.44 7.28
CA LEU A 545 -5.92 -22.48 6.24
C LEU A 545 -6.10 -23.25 4.94
N ILE A 546 -7.31 -23.24 4.40
CA ILE A 546 -7.70 -24.08 3.26
C ILE A 546 -8.39 -23.25 2.18
N GLU A 547 -8.38 -23.74 0.94
CA GLU A 547 -9.26 -23.20 -0.09
C GLU A 547 -10.73 -23.60 0.16
N GLU A 548 -11.65 -22.72 -0.21
CA GLU A 548 -13.09 -22.98 -0.20
C GLU A 548 -13.44 -24.32 -0.86
N GLY A 549 -14.24 -25.11 -0.16
CA GLY A 549 -14.67 -26.44 -0.62
C GLY A 549 -13.63 -27.55 -0.47
N ASP A 550 -12.55 -27.35 0.30
CA ASP A 550 -11.67 -28.46 0.71
C ASP A 550 -12.25 -29.28 1.88
N GLU A 551 -13.20 -30.16 1.56
CA GLU A 551 -13.90 -31.00 2.53
C GLU A 551 -13.01 -32.09 3.16
N GLU A 552 -11.87 -32.42 2.57
CA GLU A 552 -10.98 -33.46 3.11
C GLU A 552 -10.16 -32.90 4.28
N ILE A 553 -9.49 -31.76 4.09
CA ILE A 553 -8.71 -31.13 5.16
C ILE A 553 -9.63 -30.60 6.25
N LYS A 554 -10.81 -30.09 5.89
CA LYS A 554 -11.82 -29.64 6.83
C LYS A 554 -12.29 -30.72 7.82
N LYS A 555 -12.36 -31.99 7.38
CA LYS A 555 -12.65 -33.14 8.28
C LYS A 555 -11.49 -33.50 9.21
N LEU A 556 -10.26 -33.17 8.80
CA LEU A 556 -9.04 -33.42 9.57
C LEU A 556 -8.74 -32.27 10.54
N ALA A 557 -9.17 -31.05 10.23
CA ALA A 557 -8.96 -29.87 11.05
C ALA A 557 -9.97 -29.80 12.22
N ASP A 558 -9.54 -29.22 13.34
CA ASP A 558 -10.44 -28.92 14.47
C ASP A 558 -11.01 -27.50 14.35
N ASP A 559 -10.25 -26.59 13.73
CA ASP A 559 -10.71 -25.28 13.26
C ASP A 559 -10.09 -24.99 11.89
N TYR A 560 -10.74 -24.14 11.09
CA TYR A 560 -10.25 -23.82 9.75
C TYR A 560 -10.63 -22.41 9.31
N MET A 561 -9.86 -21.84 8.39
CA MET A 561 -10.12 -20.55 7.74
C MET A 561 -10.13 -20.77 6.23
N GLU A 562 -11.15 -20.24 5.54
CA GLU A 562 -11.36 -20.49 4.11
C GLU A 562 -10.84 -19.32 3.27
N ILE A 563 -10.13 -19.66 2.21
CA ILE A 563 -9.58 -18.76 1.20
C ILE A 563 -10.34 -18.98 -0.10
N PRO A 564 -10.76 -17.94 -0.84
CA PRO A 564 -11.39 -18.10 -2.14
C PRO A 564 -10.61 -19.05 -3.05
N LYS A 565 -11.32 -19.97 -3.69
CA LYS A 565 -10.71 -20.99 -4.56
C LYS A 565 -10.01 -20.39 -5.79
N GLY A 566 -9.07 -21.15 -6.33
CA GLY A 566 -8.46 -20.83 -7.63
C GLY A 566 -7.32 -19.82 -7.57
N VAL A 567 -6.75 -19.62 -6.37
CA VAL A 567 -5.49 -18.88 -6.20
C VAL A 567 -4.34 -19.78 -6.67
N PRO A 568 -3.52 -19.36 -7.65
CA PRO A 568 -2.35 -20.13 -8.06
C PRO A 568 -1.36 -20.30 -6.91
N GLU A 569 -0.70 -21.48 -6.84
CA GLU A 569 0.27 -21.82 -5.80
C GLU A 569 1.32 -20.70 -5.59
N VAL A 570 1.90 -20.19 -6.66
CA VAL A 570 2.95 -19.16 -6.62
C VAL A 570 2.47 -17.81 -6.05
N LEU A 571 1.16 -17.55 -6.07
CA LEU A 571 0.55 -16.34 -5.52
C LEU A 571 -0.04 -16.56 -4.12
N SER A 572 -0.15 -17.82 -3.67
CA SER A 572 -0.78 -18.20 -2.40
C SER A 572 -0.26 -17.46 -1.15
N PRO A 573 1.03 -17.06 -1.03
CA PRO A 573 1.48 -16.34 0.16
C PRO A 573 0.75 -15.02 0.42
N ILE A 574 0.23 -14.35 -0.63
CA ILE A 574 -0.44 -13.05 -0.51
C ILE A 574 -1.80 -13.19 0.21
N PRO A 575 -2.76 -14.02 -0.25
CA PRO A 575 -4.03 -14.18 0.44
C PRO A 575 -3.93 -15.02 1.73
N PHE A 576 -3.05 -16.04 1.79
CA PHE A 576 -3.00 -16.94 2.95
C PHE A 576 -2.39 -16.30 4.20
N ILE A 577 -1.65 -15.19 4.09
CA ILE A 577 -1.13 -14.52 5.28
C ILE A 577 -2.18 -13.69 6.02
N VAL A 578 -3.24 -13.26 5.32
CA VAL A 578 -4.24 -12.31 5.86
C VAL A 578 -4.99 -12.90 7.07
N PRO A 579 -5.50 -14.14 7.06
CA PRO A 579 -6.10 -14.73 8.25
C PRO A 579 -5.11 -14.90 9.41
N LEU A 580 -3.81 -15.12 9.13
CA LEU A 580 -2.79 -15.24 10.17
C LEU A 580 -2.47 -13.89 10.82
N GLN A 581 -2.49 -12.80 10.05
CA GLN A 581 -2.38 -11.43 10.59
C GLN A 581 -3.58 -11.11 11.48
N LEU A 582 -4.81 -11.45 11.05
CA LEU A 582 -6.02 -11.31 11.85
C LEU A 582 -5.95 -12.20 13.12
N LEU A 583 -5.46 -13.43 13.00
CA LEU A 583 -5.31 -14.35 14.14
C LEU A 583 -4.35 -13.77 15.17
N ALA A 584 -3.19 -13.29 14.74
CA ALA A 584 -2.23 -12.65 15.62
C ALA A 584 -2.84 -11.41 16.29
N TYR A 585 -3.56 -10.57 15.52
CA TYR A 585 -4.23 -9.38 16.03
C TYR A 585 -5.25 -9.73 17.12
N TYR A 586 -6.21 -10.62 16.85
CA TYR A 586 -7.23 -10.97 17.84
C TYR A 586 -6.65 -11.75 19.02
N MET A 587 -5.60 -12.56 18.83
CA MET A 587 -4.87 -13.18 19.93
C MET A 587 -4.25 -12.12 20.85
N ALA A 588 -3.67 -11.05 20.29
CA ALA A 588 -3.15 -9.94 21.10
C ALA A 588 -4.27 -9.25 21.88
N ILE A 589 -5.43 -8.99 21.26
CA ILE A 589 -6.58 -8.37 21.93
C ILE A 589 -7.13 -9.25 23.05
N GLU A 590 -7.34 -10.55 22.81
CA GLU A 590 -7.85 -11.50 23.81
C GLU A 590 -6.89 -11.68 25.00
N ARG A 591 -5.58 -11.42 24.79
CA ARG A 591 -4.56 -11.41 25.85
C ARG A 591 -4.32 -10.01 26.45
N GLY A 592 -5.08 -9.00 26.05
CA GLY A 592 -5.00 -7.64 26.59
C GLY A 592 -3.74 -6.86 26.18
N HIS A 593 -3.16 -7.18 25.02
CA HIS A 593 -1.98 -6.51 24.48
C HIS A 593 -2.36 -5.47 23.42
N ASN A 594 -1.56 -4.40 23.32
CA ASN A 594 -1.72 -3.39 22.27
C ASN A 594 -0.88 -3.78 21.03
N PRO A 595 -1.50 -4.13 19.90
CA PRO A 595 -0.80 -4.56 18.70
C PRO A 595 -0.05 -3.43 17.97
N ASP A 596 -0.39 -2.16 18.20
CA ASP A 596 0.30 -1.03 17.56
C ASP A 596 1.67 -0.74 18.19
N THR A 597 1.85 -1.08 19.47
CA THR A 597 3.03 -0.73 20.28
C THR A 597 3.56 -1.94 21.05
N PRO A 598 4.01 -2.99 20.36
CA PRO A 598 4.59 -4.15 21.02
C PRO A 598 5.86 -3.78 21.79
N ARG A 599 6.02 -4.34 22.98
CA ARG A 599 7.15 -4.08 23.88
C ARG A 599 8.46 -4.52 23.24
N ASN A 600 9.54 -3.78 23.51
CA ASN A 600 10.91 -4.05 23.05
C ASN A 600 11.11 -4.00 21.52
N LEU A 601 10.09 -3.60 20.75
CA LEU A 601 10.17 -3.51 19.30
C LEU A 601 10.06 -2.05 18.85
N ALA A 602 10.69 -1.74 17.73
CA ALA A 602 10.57 -0.47 17.02
C ALA A 602 10.20 -0.74 15.57
N LYS A 603 9.52 0.21 14.91
CA LYS A 603 9.06 0.05 13.52
C LYS A 603 10.20 -0.21 12.53
N SER A 604 11.35 0.43 12.75
CA SER A 604 12.55 0.23 11.95
C SER A 604 13.77 0.18 12.87
N VAL A 605 14.63 -0.82 12.65
CA VAL A 605 15.92 -0.96 13.34
C VAL A 605 16.98 -0.22 12.51
N THR A 606 17.31 1.01 12.92
CA THR A 606 18.24 1.91 12.21
C THR A 606 19.60 2.03 12.88
N VAL A 607 19.82 1.31 13.97
CA VAL A 607 21.07 1.28 14.74
C VAL A 607 21.59 -0.15 14.84
N LYS A 608 22.91 -0.31 14.82
CA LYS A 608 23.60 -1.56 15.12
C LYS A 608 24.01 -1.58 16.58
#